data_AF-A0A2I0CXV6-F1
#
_entry.id   AF-A0A2I0CXV6-F1
#
_cell.length_a   1.000
_cell.length_b   1.000
_cell.length_c   1.000
_cell.angle_alpha   90.00
_cell.angle_beta   90.00
_cell.angle_gamma   90.00
#
_symmetry.space_group_name_H-M   'P 1'
#
loop_
_entity.id
_entity.type
_entity.pdbx_description
1 polymer ?
#
loop_
_entity_poly.entity_id
_entity_poly.type
_entity_poly.pdbx_seq_one_letter_code
_entity_poly.pdbx_strand_id
1 'polypeptide(L)'
;MRTVLYYFTGTGNSLAAAKKIALALGETELVPIASLQGAEGDIVPAAERVGIIAPVYFIGLPLMVAEFAGRLDAATAKYLFCV
;
A
#
# COMPACT_ATOMS: atom_id res chain seq x y z
N MET A 1 6.48 15.33 2.79
CA MET A 1 5.88 14.29 3.64
C MET A 1 6.30 12.98 3.02
N ARG A 2 7.23 12.28 3.66
CA ARG A 2 7.67 10.98 3.17
C ARG A 2 6.45 10.06 3.07
N THR A 3 6.21 9.53 1.87
CA THR A 3 5.06 8.69 1.56
C THR A 3 5.50 7.28 1.21
N VAL A 4 4.79 6.26 1.70
CA VAL A 4 4.92 4.89 1.21
C VAL A 4 3.56 4.46 0.67
N LEU A 5 3.55 4.01 -0.60
CA LEU A 5 2.36 3.44 -1.22
C LEU A 5 2.57 1.94 -1.40
N TYR A 6 1.80 1.17 -0.66
CA TYR A 6 1.70 -0.27 -0.81
C TYR A 6 0.70 -0.59 -1.90
N TYR A 7 1.08 -1.41 -2.88
CA TYR A 7 0.18 -1.76 -3.97
C TYR A 7 0.10 -3.26 -4.22
N PHE A 8 -1.10 -3.70 -4.61
CA PHE A 8 -1.33 -5.02 -5.19
C PHE A 8 -1.98 -4.84 -6.56
N THR A 9 -1.63 -5.68 -7.53
CA THR A 9 -2.16 -5.57 -8.89
C THR A 9 -2.17 -6.92 -9.58
N GLY A 10 -3.27 -7.24 -10.28
CA GLY A 10 -3.33 -8.42 -11.15
C GLY A 10 -2.83 -8.10 -12.56
N THR A 11 -3.46 -7.12 -13.22
CA THR A 11 -3.20 -6.78 -14.63
C THR A 11 -2.48 -5.44 -14.85
N GLY A 12 -2.13 -4.72 -13.78
CA GLY A 12 -1.32 -3.50 -13.84
C GLY A 12 -2.08 -2.19 -13.57
N ASN A 13 -3.40 -2.19 -13.52
CA ASN A 13 -4.19 -0.96 -13.33
C ASN A 13 -3.89 -0.25 -12.01
N SER A 14 -3.85 -0.99 -10.89
CA SER A 14 -3.52 -0.44 -9.57
C SER A 14 -2.08 0.05 -9.49
N LEU A 15 -1.14 -0.59 -10.18
CA LEU A 15 0.23 -0.09 -10.31
C LEU A 15 0.28 1.21 -11.13
N ALA A 16 -0.48 1.32 -12.21
CA ALA A 16 -0.58 2.55 -12.99
C ALA A 16 -1.16 3.70 -12.16
N ALA A 17 -2.18 3.43 -11.35
CA ALA A 17 -2.73 4.40 -10.39
C ALA A 17 -1.68 4.79 -9.32
N ALA A 18 -0.99 3.82 -8.73
CA ALA A 18 0.06 4.06 -7.75
C ALA A 18 1.19 4.96 -8.27
N LYS A 19 1.65 4.71 -9.50
CA LYS A 19 2.66 5.56 -10.16
C LYS A 19 2.18 6.99 -10.37
N LYS A 20 0.92 7.19 -10.78
CA LYS A 20 0.34 8.53 -10.97
C LYS A 20 0.20 9.27 -9.64
N ILE A 21 -0.25 8.58 -8.59
CA ILE A 21 -0.36 9.15 -7.25
C ILE A 21 1.04 9.52 -6.73
N ALA A 22 2.01 8.61 -6.82
CA ALA A 22 3.39 8.87 -6.41
C ALA A 22 3.98 10.11 -7.11
N LEU A 23 3.76 10.25 -8.43
CA LEU A 23 4.20 11.42 -9.18
C LEU A 23 3.58 12.72 -8.65
N ALA A 24 2.29 12.71 -8.30
CA ALA A 24 1.59 13.87 -7.76
C ALA A 24 2.00 14.20 -6.32
N LEU A 25 2.35 13.20 -5.52
CA LEU A 25 2.70 13.36 -4.10
C LEU A 25 4.19 13.67 -3.87
N GLY A 26 5.07 13.45 -4.85
CA GLY A 26 6.50 13.71 -4.74
C GLY A 26 7.22 12.59 -4.00
N GLU A 27 7.91 12.92 -2.90
CA GLU A 27 8.73 12.01 -2.06
C GLU A 27 7.96 10.73 -1.63
N THR A 28 7.95 9.75 -2.53
CA THR A 28 7.06 8.58 -2.45
C THR A 28 7.81 7.31 -2.85
N GLU A 29 7.73 6.31 -1.98
CA GLU A 29 8.20 4.96 -2.23
C GLU A 29 7.02 4.07 -2.66
N LEU A 30 7.21 3.26 -3.71
CA LEU A 30 6.23 2.26 -4.13
C LEU A 30 6.69 0.87 -3.67
N VAL A 31 5.87 0.20 -2.87
CA VAL A 31 6.17 -1.13 -2.34
C VAL A 31 5.10 -2.13 -2.81
N PRO A 32 5.47 -3.16 -3.58
CA PRO A 32 4.53 -4.22 -3.92
C PRO A 32 4.16 -5.02 -2.67
N ILE A 33 2.87 -5.17 -2.36
CA ILE A 33 2.43 -5.97 -1.21
C ILE A 33 2.93 -7.42 -1.32
N ALA A 34 2.99 -7.95 -2.54
CA ALA A 34 3.52 -9.30 -2.81
C ALA A 34 4.99 -9.49 -2.35
N SER A 35 5.80 -8.43 -2.26
CA SER A 35 7.18 -8.56 -1.77
C SER A 35 7.27 -8.75 -0.25
N LEU A 36 6.16 -8.61 0.48
CA LEU A 36 6.10 -8.70 1.95
C LEU A 36 5.47 -10.01 2.44
N GLN A 37 5.07 -10.91 1.53
CA GLN A 37 4.37 -12.15 1.87
C GLN A 37 5.18 -13.07 2.80
N GLY A 38 6.51 -13.05 2.70
CA GLY A 38 7.41 -13.83 3.57
C GLY A 38 7.94 -13.08 4.80
N ALA A 39 7.60 -11.80 4.97
CA ALA A 39 7.98 -11.07 6.18
C ALA A 39 7.17 -11.61 7.37
N GLU A 40 7.79 -11.73 8.54
CA GLU A 40 7.10 -12.04 9.80
C GLU A 40 6.84 -10.75 10.61
N GLY A 41 5.84 -10.76 11.49
CA GLY A 41 5.52 -9.64 12.38
C GLY A 41 4.86 -8.43 11.69
N ASP A 42 4.84 -7.32 12.42
CA ASP A 42 4.18 -6.08 12.01
C ASP A 42 5.00 -5.33 10.94
N ILE A 43 4.29 -4.69 10.03
CA ILE A 43 4.85 -3.84 8.97
C ILE A 43 4.76 -2.41 9.46
N VAL A 44 5.91 -1.83 9.82
CA VAL A 44 5.99 -0.48 10.40
C VAL A 44 6.65 0.47 9.38
N PRO A 45 5.87 1.19 8.54
CA PRO A 45 6.42 2.15 7.60
C PRO A 45 7.10 3.33 8.31
N ALA A 46 8.34 3.64 7.93
CA ALA A 46 9.00 4.88 8.30
C ALA A 46 8.52 6.04 7.41
N ALA A 47 7.24 6.37 7.47
CA ALA A 47 6.59 7.36 6.60
C ALA A 47 5.51 8.17 7.33
N GLU A 48 5.36 9.44 6.96
CA GLU A 48 4.31 10.31 7.50
C GLU A 48 2.97 10.10 6.80
N ARG A 49 3.00 9.52 5.59
CA ARG A 49 1.82 9.24 4.78
C ARG A 49 1.90 7.81 4.26
N VAL A 50 0.80 7.07 4.42
CA VAL A 50 0.70 5.69 3.96
C VAL A 50 -0.52 5.55 3.06
N GLY A 51 -0.34 4.89 1.92
CA GLY A 51 -1.41 4.58 0.99
C GLY A 51 -1.46 3.09 0.68
N ILE A 52 -2.66 2.52 0.58
CA ILE A 52 -2.90 1.16 0.09
C ILE A 52 -3.63 1.25 -1.25
N ILE A 53 -3.13 0.59 -2.28
CA ILE A 53 -3.66 0.71 -3.64
C ILE A 53 -3.92 -0.69 -4.19
N ALA A 54 -5.19 -1.06 -4.32
CA ALA A 54 -5.56 -2.43 -4.63
C ALA A 54 -6.81 -2.48 -5.52
N PRO A 55 -6.94 -3.51 -6.38
CA PRO A 55 -8.20 -3.78 -7.04
C PRO A 55 -9.23 -4.29 -6.03
N VAL A 56 -10.51 -4.11 -6.35
CA VAL A 56 -11.58 -4.90 -5.73
C VAL A 56 -11.65 -6.24 -6.45
N TYR A 57 -11.54 -7.34 -5.71
CA TYR A 57 -11.81 -8.69 -6.21
C TYR A 57 -13.20 -9.10 -5.73
N PHE A 58 -14.11 -9.32 -6.69
CA PHE A 58 -15.54 -9.53 -6.44
C PHE A 58 -16.18 -8.38 -5.65
N ILE A 59 -16.39 -8.55 -4.35
CA ILE A 59 -17.07 -7.61 -3.45
C ILE A 59 -16.16 -7.06 -2.35
N GLY A 60 -14.85 -7.30 -2.42
CA GLY A 60 -13.93 -6.88 -1.36
C GLY A 60 -12.46 -6.87 -1.76
N LEU A 61 -11.61 -6.81 -0.73
CA LEU A 61 -10.16 -6.83 -0.88
C LEU A 61 -9.67 -8.22 -1.29
N PRO A 62 -8.64 -8.31 -2.15
CA PRO A 62 -7.86 -9.53 -2.30
C PRO A 62 -7.32 -9.99 -0.95
N LEU A 63 -7.30 -11.31 -0.69
CA LEU A 63 -6.88 -11.87 0.60
C LEU A 63 -5.49 -11.36 1.03
N MET A 64 -4.53 -11.34 0.10
CA MET A 64 -3.17 -10.83 0.36
C MET A 64 -3.16 -9.37 0.85
N VAL A 65 -4.08 -8.54 0.38
CA VAL A 65 -4.19 -7.13 0.81
C VAL A 65 -4.82 -7.05 2.19
N ALA A 66 -5.81 -7.88 2.49
CA ALA A 66 -6.43 -7.96 3.81
C ALA A 66 -5.44 -8.45 4.87
N GLU A 67 -4.67 -9.50 4.57
CA GLU A 67 -3.61 -10.03 5.43
C GLU A 67 -2.50 -8.99 5.68
N PHE A 68 -2.07 -8.28 4.62
CA PHE A 68 -1.15 -7.16 4.75
C PHE A 68 -1.71 -6.06 5.65
N ALA A 69 -2.96 -5.66 5.43
CA ALA A 69 -3.60 -4.59 6.21
C ALA A 69 -3.73 -4.96 7.69
N GLY A 70 -3.98 -6.24 8.01
CA GLY A 70 -4.02 -6.74 9.39
C GLY A 70 -2.67 -6.70 10.12
N ARG A 71 -1.55 -6.56 9.39
CA ARG A 71 -0.19 -6.47 9.92
C ARG A 71 0.40 -5.06 9.85
N LEU A 72 -0.28 -4.13 9.19
CA LEU A 72 0.22 -2.78 8.99
C LEU A 72 0.04 -1.95 10.28
N ASP A 73 1.14 -1.62 10.93
CA ASP A 73 1.15 -0.64 12.02
C ASP A 73 1.42 0.76 11.47
N ALA A 74 0.35 1.50 11.23
CA ALA A 74 0.39 2.88 10.76
C ALA A 74 0.25 3.91 11.90
N ALA A 75 0.53 3.56 13.16
CA ALA A 75 0.32 4.45 14.31
C ALA A 75 1.06 5.81 14.21
N THR A 76 2.19 5.84 13.50
CA THR A 76 3.00 7.05 13.29
C THR A 76 2.61 7.84 12.03
N ALA A 77 1.72 7.29 11.19
CA ALA A 77 1.27 7.96 9.98
C ALA A 77 0.32 9.11 10.33
N LYS A 78 0.58 10.29 9.76
CA LYS A 78 -0.29 11.48 9.88
C LYS A 78 -1.49 11.41 8.93
N TYR A 79 -1.36 10.63 7.86
CA TYR A 79 -2.42 10.44 6.87
C TYR A 79 -2.37 9.02 6.29
N LEU A 80 -3.49 8.32 6.39
CA LEU A 80 -3.70 6.98 5.83
C LEU A 80 -4.83 7.05 4.81
N PHE A 81 -4.64 6.42 3.64
CA PHE A 81 -5.68 6.34 2.61
C PHE A 81 -5.65 5.02 1.85
N CYS A 82 -6.76 4.68 1.20
CA CYS A 82 -6.89 3.51 0.34
C CYS A 82 -7.54 3.90 -0.99
N VAL A 83 -7.09 3.27 -2.09
CA VAL A 83 -7.59 3.47 -3.47
C VAL A 83 -7.82 2.13 -4.16
#